data_AF-A0A2H5WYQ0-F1
#
_entry.id   AF-A0A2H5WYQ0-F1
#
_cell.length_a   1.000
_cell.length_b   1.000
_cell.length_c   1.000
_cell.angle_alpha   90.00
_cell.angle_beta   90.00
_cell.angle_gamma   90.00
#
_symmetry.space_group_name_H-M   'P 1'
#
loop_
_entity.id
_entity.type
_entity.pdbx_description
1 polymer ?
#
loop_
_entity_poly.entity_id
_entity_poly.type
_entity_poly.pdbx_seq_one_letter_code
_entity_poly.pdbx_strand_id
1 'polypeptide(L)'
;MLLPQRRPVAVSYTYNGLLHQLEFTRVTEPALVPLLWEGRGRGAAYGFSISNPVLMCNRPDLPCVYQPRSSTGSCPIQSTMFAPMGSFWVHPRGASFAFVDGHVAWRRLGLVVGSATDPNYDPYTSYNENGVPQYYWWDGCHPWLFRPYTQ
;
A
#
# COMPACT_ATOMS: atom_id res chain seq x y z
N MET A 1 11.10 -11.93 37.44
CA MET A 1 9.73 -12.35 37.10
C MET A 1 9.52 -11.98 35.62
N LEU A 2 9.52 -12.97 34.73
CA LEU A 2 9.28 -12.75 33.29
C LEU A 2 7.76 -12.62 33.08
N LEU A 3 7.34 -11.57 32.38
CA LEU A 3 5.93 -11.41 31.98
C LEU A 3 5.49 -12.63 31.15
N PRO A 4 4.24 -13.12 31.33
CA PRO A 4 3.73 -14.23 30.52
C PRO A 4 3.79 -13.85 29.03
N GLN A 5 4.48 -14.65 28.22
CA GLN A 5 4.56 -14.42 26.78
C GLN A 5 3.16 -14.56 26.16
N ARG A 6 2.59 -13.44 25.71
CA ARG A 6 1.36 -13.44 24.92
C ARG A 6 1.65 -14.03 23.54
N ARG A 7 0.77 -14.92 23.06
CA ARG A 7 0.89 -15.48 21.72
C ARG A 7 0.81 -14.35 20.68
N PRO A 8 1.73 -14.32 19.69
CA PRO A 8 1.64 -13.38 18.58
C PRO A 8 0.28 -13.44 17.89
N VAL A 9 -0.30 -12.28 17.57
CA VAL A 9 -1.59 -12.16 16.86
C VAL A 9 -1.35 -12.08 15.36
N ALA A 10 -2.25 -12.66 14.58
CA ALA A 10 -2.25 -12.55 13.13
C ALA A 10 -2.65 -11.12 12.68
N VAL A 11 -1.82 -10.49 11.84
CA VAL A 11 -2.02 -9.14 11.33
C VAL A 11 -2.00 -9.15 9.79
N SER A 12 -3.10 -8.73 9.17
CA SER A 12 -3.23 -8.54 7.72
C SER A 12 -3.05 -7.09 7.28
N TYR A 13 -3.26 -6.14 8.21
CA TYR A 13 -3.12 -4.71 7.95
C TYR A 13 -1.66 -4.29 7.81
N THR A 14 -1.43 -3.35 6.92
CA THR A 14 -0.11 -2.78 6.61
C THR A 14 -0.22 -1.27 6.46
N TYR A 15 0.87 -0.60 6.83
CA TYR A 15 1.04 0.84 6.74
C TYR A 15 1.62 1.25 5.38
N ASN A 16 1.11 2.36 4.84
CA ASN A 16 1.66 3.00 3.65
C ASN A 16 3.04 3.61 3.95
N GLY A 17 4.09 2.89 3.61
CA GLY A 17 5.47 3.31 3.84
C GLY A 17 5.93 4.51 3.00
N LEU A 18 5.15 4.97 2.01
CA LEU A 18 5.43 6.24 1.34
C LEU A 18 5.23 7.44 2.27
N LEU A 19 4.47 7.28 3.34
CA LEU A 19 4.23 8.32 4.33
C LEU A 19 5.31 8.36 5.42
N HIS A 20 6.34 7.50 5.33
CA HIS A 20 7.44 7.48 6.29
C HIS A 20 8.11 8.86 6.36
N GLN A 21 8.15 9.43 7.58
CA GLN A 21 8.69 10.77 7.87
C GLN A 21 8.03 11.91 7.09
N LEU A 22 6.90 11.67 6.42
CA LEU A 22 6.21 12.70 5.67
C LEU A 22 5.30 13.52 6.60
N GLU A 23 5.43 14.83 6.55
CA GLU A 23 4.53 15.75 7.26
C GLU A 23 3.13 15.71 6.64
N PHE A 24 2.09 15.78 7.49
CA PHE A 24 0.70 15.80 7.04
C PHE A 24 0.40 16.92 6.04
N THR A 25 1.03 18.09 6.19
CA THR A 25 0.89 19.25 5.30
C THR A 25 1.34 18.97 3.86
N ARG A 26 2.13 17.92 3.64
CA ARG A 26 2.59 17.48 2.31
C ARG A 26 1.61 16.51 1.63
N VAL A 27 0.49 16.21 2.27
CA VAL A 27 -0.57 15.35 1.71
C VAL A 27 -1.66 16.23 1.10
N THR A 28 -1.77 16.26 -0.23
CA THR A 28 -2.69 17.17 -0.95
C THR A 28 -4.15 16.78 -0.78
N GLU A 29 -4.45 15.47 -0.80
CA GLU A 29 -5.81 14.95 -0.64
C GLU A 29 -5.87 13.81 0.39
N PRO A 30 -5.85 14.14 1.70
CA PRO A 30 -5.80 13.14 2.78
C PRO A 30 -6.90 12.07 2.73
N ALA A 31 -8.07 12.40 2.17
CA ALA A 31 -9.20 11.48 2.00
C ALA A 31 -8.98 10.42 0.91
N LEU A 32 -8.04 10.61 -0.02
CA LEU A 32 -7.80 9.64 -1.09
C LEU A 32 -6.57 8.77 -0.83
N VAL A 33 -5.68 9.19 0.07
CA VAL A 33 -4.41 8.51 0.34
C VAL A 33 -4.58 7.44 1.42
N PRO A 34 -4.39 6.15 1.11
CA PRO A 34 -4.41 5.12 2.12
C PRO A 34 -3.28 5.29 3.14
N LEU A 35 -3.63 5.17 4.42
CA LEU A 35 -2.71 5.14 5.56
C LEU A 35 -2.48 3.70 6.02
N LEU A 36 -3.56 2.97 6.30
CA LEU A 36 -3.56 1.56 6.67
C LEU A 36 -4.51 0.81 5.74
N TRP A 37 -4.15 -0.41 5.33
CA TRP A 37 -5.01 -1.23 4.48
C TRP A 37 -4.69 -2.71 4.63
N GLU A 38 -5.59 -3.58 4.20
CA GLU A 38 -5.42 -5.04 4.25
C GLU A 38 -4.46 -5.57 3.17
N GLY A 39 -3.28 -4.95 3.01
CA GLY A 39 -2.33 -5.23 1.94
C GLY A 39 -1.63 -6.60 1.97
N ARG A 40 -2.02 -7.50 2.89
CA ARG A 40 -1.65 -8.93 2.89
C ARG A 40 -2.75 -9.86 2.35
N GLY A 41 -3.94 -9.33 2.03
CA GLY A 41 -5.09 -10.12 1.61
C GLY A 41 -5.48 -11.16 2.67
N ARG A 42 -5.78 -12.38 2.25
CA ARG A 42 -6.03 -13.53 3.15
C ARG A 42 -4.80 -14.04 3.89
N GLY A 43 -3.61 -13.50 3.61
CA GLY A 43 -2.39 -13.77 4.37
C GLY A 43 -2.28 -12.91 5.63
N ALA A 44 -1.47 -13.36 6.59
CA ALA A 44 -1.17 -12.59 7.80
C ALA A 44 0.27 -12.84 8.26
N ALA A 45 0.86 -11.84 8.90
CA ALA A 45 2.09 -11.99 9.68
C ALA A 45 1.73 -12.09 11.17
N TYR A 46 2.49 -12.88 11.94
CA TYR A 46 2.24 -13.08 13.36
C TYR A 46 3.15 -12.18 14.19
N GLY A 47 2.56 -11.29 14.98
CA GLY A 47 3.28 -10.43 15.92
C GLY A 47 3.95 -9.20 15.31
N PHE A 48 3.90 -9.01 13.98
CA PHE A 48 4.41 -7.82 13.31
C PHE A 48 3.64 -7.56 12.01
N SER A 49 3.89 -6.40 11.40
CA SER A 49 3.49 -6.09 10.02
C SER A 49 4.65 -5.45 9.27
N ILE A 50 4.57 -5.47 7.94
CA ILE A 50 5.54 -4.83 7.05
C ILE A 50 4.80 -3.71 6.33
N SER A 51 5.41 -2.54 6.20
CA SER A 51 4.87 -1.47 5.39
C SER A 51 4.75 -1.91 3.93
N ASN A 52 3.63 -1.58 3.31
CA ASN A 52 3.35 -1.90 1.93
C ASN A 52 2.44 -0.79 1.39
N PRO A 53 2.87 -0.01 0.40
CA PRO A 53 4.22 0.00 -0.20
C PRO A 53 5.33 0.47 0.76
N VAL A 54 6.59 0.38 0.33
CA VAL A 54 7.79 0.78 1.09
C VAL A 54 8.70 1.68 0.25
N LEU A 55 9.25 2.73 0.87
CA LEU A 55 10.31 3.56 0.27
C LEU A 55 11.64 2.82 0.25
N MET A 56 12.34 2.86 -0.88
CA MET A 56 13.67 2.28 -1.05
C MET A 56 14.73 3.32 -0.65
N CYS A 57 15.06 3.34 0.63
CA CYS A 57 16.02 4.28 1.22
C CYS A 57 17.47 3.77 1.14
N ASN A 58 17.92 3.45 -0.07
CA ASN A 58 19.26 2.94 -0.35
C ASN A 58 20.26 4.04 -0.80
N ARG A 59 19.80 5.29 -0.87
CA ARG A 59 20.59 6.46 -1.30
C ARG A 59 21.08 7.23 -0.07
N PRO A 60 22.37 7.09 0.32
CA PRO A 60 22.89 7.75 1.53
C PRO A 60 22.99 9.28 1.37
N ASP A 61 22.95 9.79 0.14
CA ASP A 61 23.00 11.21 -0.18
C ASP A 61 21.64 11.92 -0.10
N LEU A 62 20.55 11.19 0.15
CA LEU A 62 19.20 11.75 0.24
C LEU A 62 18.50 11.35 1.55
N PRO A 63 17.60 12.21 2.06
CA PRO A 63 16.73 11.83 3.17
C PRO A 63 15.78 10.69 2.74
N CYS A 64 15.50 9.78 3.66
CA CYS A 64 14.52 8.69 3.52
C CYS A 64 13.08 9.21 3.67
N VAL A 65 12.72 10.17 2.84
CA VAL A 65 11.40 10.81 2.80
C VAL A 65 10.89 10.72 1.37
N TYR A 66 9.58 10.57 1.20
CA TYR A 66 8.96 10.55 -0.12
C TYR A 66 9.31 11.80 -0.94
N GLN A 67 9.68 11.59 -2.20
CA GLN A 67 9.91 12.63 -3.19
C GLN A 67 9.19 12.25 -4.48
N PRO A 68 8.38 13.15 -5.07
CA PRO A 68 7.63 12.84 -6.28
C PRO A 68 8.54 12.51 -7.47
N ARG A 69 7.97 11.81 -8.46
CA ARG A 69 8.58 11.70 -9.79
C ARG A 69 8.77 13.11 -10.35
N SER A 70 9.96 13.43 -10.84
CA SER A 70 10.23 14.73 -11.45
C SER A 70 9.54 14.87 -12.80
N SER A 71 9.40 16.10 -13.29
CA SER A 71 8.84 16.36 -14.64
C SER A 71 9.67 15.75 -15.77
N THR A 72 10.97 15.53 -15.55
CA THR A 72 11.86 14.84 -16.50
C THR A 72 11.77 13.32 -16.39
N GLY A 73 10.94 12.81 -15.48
CA GLY A 73 10.68 11.38 -15.28
C GLY A 73 11.67 10.69 -14.33
N SER A 74 12.61 11.43 -13.72
CA SER A 74 13.57 10.88 -12.75
C SER A 74 12.91 10.61 -11.39
N CYS A 75 13.43 9.59 -10.70
CA CYS A 75 13.00 9.18 -9.37
C CYS A 75 14.16 9.43 -8.37
N PRO A 76 14.20 10.56 -7.64
CA PRO A 76 15.26 10.80 -6.65
C PRO A 76 15.32 9.69 -5.60
N ILE A 77 14.15 9.22 -5.19
CA ILE A 77 13.91 8.02 -4.41
C ILE A 77 12.88 7.15 -5.13
N GLN A 78 12.98 5.84 -4.98
CA GLN A 78 12.02 4.90 -5.53
C GLN A 78 11.26 4.21 -4.40
N SER A 79 10.19 3.51 -4.75
CA SER A 79 9.48 2.63 -3.83
C SER A 79 9.03 1.37 -4.51
N THR A 80 8.70 0.37 -3.71
CA THR A 80 8.18 -0.91 -4.21
C THR A 80 6.95 -1.32 -3.42
N MET A 81 6.13 -2.15 -4.03
CA MET A 81 4.97 -2.77 -3.40
C MET A 81 5.14 -4.28 -3.42
N PHE A 82 4.88 -4.90 -2.29
CA PHE A 82 4.89 -6.36 -2.17
C PHE A 82 3.57 -6.93 -2.65
N ALA A 83 3.65 -8.03 -3.41
CA ALA A 83 2.50 -8.86 -3.66
C ALA A 83 2.03 -9.50 -2.35
N PRO A 84 0.71 -9.69 -2.16
CA PRO A 84 0.17 -10.32 -0.97
C PRO A 84 0.57 -11.80 -0.93
N MET A 85 0.56 -12.38 0.26
CA MET A 85 0.75 -13.83 0.44
C MET A 85 -0.53 -14.64 0.21
N GLY A 86 -1.62 -14.01 -0.25
CA GLY A 86 -2.92 -14.64 -0.45
C GLY A 86 -3.86 -13.79 -1.29
N SER A 87 -5.05 -14.34 -1.55
CA SER A 87 -6.10 -13.67 -2.34
C SER A 87 -6.59 -12.39 -1.66
N PHE A 88 -6.86 -11.34 -2.43
CA PHE A 88 -7.57 -10.14 -1.95
C PHE A 88 -9.09 -10.29 -1.95
N TRP A 89 -9.61 -11.46 -2.34
CA TRP A 89 -11.01 -11.79 -2.15
C TRP A 89 -11.29 -12.17 -0.69
N VAL A 90 -10.98 -11.25 0.24
CA VAL A 90 -11.15 -11.39 1.69
C VAL A 90 -12.60 -11.08 2.07
N HIS A 91 -13.08 -9.89 1.71
CA HIS A 91 -14.44 -9.42 2.02
C HIS A 91 -15.22 -9.21 0.73
N PRO A 92 -16.10 -10.15 0.34
CA PRO A 92 -16.73 -10.21 -0.99
C PRO A 92 -15.99 -9.54 -2.18
N ARG A 93 -14.70 -9.86 -2.36
CA ARG A 93 -13.80 -9.19 -3.33
C ARG A 93 -13.56 -7.71 -3.01
N GLY A 94 -13.07 -7.45 -1.82
CA GLY A 94 -12.72 -6.11 -1.36
C GLY A 94 -11.96 -6.14 -0.05
N ALA A 95 -11.52 -4.96 0.35
CA ALA A 95 -10.69 -4.73 1.52
C ALA A 95 -11.04 -3.41 2.20
N SER A 96 -10.73 -3.33 3.49
CA SER A 96 -10.87 -2.11 4.28
C SER A 96 -9.60 -1.25 4.16
N PHE A 97 -9.81 0.03 3.95
CA PHE A 97 -8.76 1.05 3.87
C PHE A 97 -9.07 2.15 4.88
N ALA A 98 -8.07 2.50 5.69
CA ALA A 98 -8.08 3.71 6.50
C ALA A 98 -7.25 4.79 5.80
N PHE A 99 -7.77 6.01 5.72
CA PHE A 99 -7.18 7.12 4.98
C PHE A 99 -6.44 8.09 5.91
N VAL A 100 -5.64 8.97 5.32
CA VAL A 100 -4.80 9.92 6.07
C VAL A 100 -5.65 10.95 6.85
N ASP A 101 -6.86 11.26 6.40
CA ASP A 101 -7.82 12.10 7.16
C ASP A 101 -8.51 11.36 8.33
N GLY A 102 -8.28 10.05 8.47
CA GLY A 102 -8.82 9.22 9.55
C GLY A 102 -10.11 8.48 9.24
N HIS A 103 -10.74 8.66 8.08
CA HIS A 103 -11.92 7.85 7.74
C HIS A 103 -11.53 6.43 7.30
N VAL A 104 -12.50 5.52 7.35
CA VAL A 104 -12.35 4.14 6.88
C VAL A 104 -13.39 3.88 5.80
N ALA A 105 -12.96 3.33 4.68
CA ALA A 105 -13.86 2.92 3.60
C ALA A 105 -13.52 1.49 3.15
N TRP A 106 -14.57 0.75 2.81
CA TRP A 106 -14.42 -0.51 2.10
C TRP A 106 -14.26 -0.25 0.61
N ARG A 107 -13.27 -0.87 -0.02
CA ARG A 107 -13.02 -0.79 -1.45
C ARG A 107 -13.15 -2.16 -2.10
N ARG A 108 -13.86 -2.19 -3.22
CA ARG A 108 -13.97 -3.39 -4.05
C ARG A 108 -12.66 -3.59 -4.81
N LEU A 109 -12.09 -4.78 -4.75
CA LEU A 109 -10.80 -5.14 -5.35
C LEU A 109 -10.96 -6.38 -6.24
N GLY A 110 -10.20 -6.44 -7.34
CA GLY A 110 -10.14 -7.61 -8.20
C GLY A 110 -11.46 -7.96 -8.88
N LEU A 111 -12.09 -6.92 -9.44
CA LEU A 111 -13.30 -7.04 -10.26
C LEU A 111 -13.04 -7.67 -11.63
N VAL A 112 -11.81 -7.51 -12.12
CA VAL A 112 -11.43 -7.88 -13.47
C VAL A 112 -10.34 -8.94 -13.39
N VAL A 113 -10.63 -10.12 -13.93
CA VAL A 113 -9.65 -11.19 -14.13
C VAL A 113 -9.09 -11.03 -15.54
N GLY A 114 -7.76 -10.93 -15.67
CA GLY A 114 -7.09 -10.85 -16.98
C GLY A 114 -7.26 -9.53 -17.75
N SER A 115 -7.76 -8.46 -17.14
CA SER A 115 -7.81 -7.10 -17.72
C SER A 115 -7.53 -6.03 -16.65
N ALA A 116 -7.30 -4.80 -17.11
CA ALA A 116 -6.85 -3.67 -16.29
C ALA A 116 -7.95 -3.19 -15.32
N THR A 117 -7.59 -3.03 -14.04
CA THR A 117 -8.42 -2.38 -13.01
C THR A 117 -8.30 -0.85 -13.07
N ASP A 118 -9.09 -0.13 -12.25
CA ASP A 118 -8.95 1.32 -12.10
C ASP A 118 -7.83 1.67 -11.10
N PRO A 119 -6.75 2.37 -11.52
CA PRO A 119 -5.62 2.72 -10.66
C PRO A 119 -5.98 3.67 -9.50
N ASN A 120 -7.13 4.35 -9.53
CA ASN A 120 -7.57 5.25 -8.46
C ASN A 120 -8.31 4.53 -7.32
N TYR A 121 -8.69 3.26 -7.53
CA TYR A 121 -9.43 2.48 -6.53
C TYR A 121 -8.70 1.19 -6.14
N ASP A 122 -8.14 0.51 -7.13
CA ASP A 122 -7.48 -0.78 -6.97
C ASP A 122 -5.96 -0.61 -7.12
N PRO A 123 -5.14 -1.00 -6.13
CA PRO A 123 -3.69 -0.87 -6.25
C PRO A 123 -3.07 -1.85 -7.26
N TYR A 124 -3.79 -2.90 -7.67
CA TYR A 124 -3.27 -3.95 -8.55
C TYR A 124 -3.86 -3.87 -9.94
N THR A 125 -3.06 -4.04 -10.98
CA THR A 125 -3.52 -3.89 -12.36
C THR A 125 -4.46 -5.02 -12.80
N SER A 126 -4.29 -6.22 -12.24
CA SER A 126 -5.07 -7.40 -12.61
C SER A 126 -4.94 -8.50 -11.58
N TYR A 127 -5.89 -9.44 -11.62
CA TYR A 127 -5.95 -10.61 -10.76
C TYR A 127 -6.07 -11.88 -11.58
N ASN A 128 -5.55 -12.99 -11.05
CA ASN A 128 -5.80 -14.31 -11.61
C ASN A 128 -7.14 -14.89 -11.11
N GLU A 129 -7.49 -16.09 -11.58
CA GLU A 129 -8.74 -16.78 -11.24
C GLU A 129 -8.93 -17.04 -9.73
N ASN A 130 -7.85 -17.00 -8.95
CA ASN A 130 -7.85 -17.19 -7.50
C ASN A 130 -7.93 -15.86 -6.73
N GLY A 131 -8.06 -14.72 -7.41
CA GLY A 131 -8.06 -13.39 -6.78
C GLY A 131 -6.71 -12.99 -6.23
N VAL A 132 -5.62 -13.56 -6.75
CA VAL A 132 -4.24 -13.16 -6.43
C VAL A 132 -3.78 -12.15 -7.47
N PRO A 133 -3.32 -10.96 -7.05
CA PRO A 133 -2.89 -9.92 -7.98
C PRO A 133 -1.60 -10.31 -8.70
N GLN A 134 -1.41 -9.80 -9.91
CA GLN A 134 -0.24 -10.10 -10.74
C GLN A 134 0.77 -8.94 -10.77
N TYR A 135 0.30 -7.72 -11.07
CA TYR A 135 1.10 -6.50 -11.08
C TYR A 135 0.38 -5.37 -10.34
N TYR A 136 1.06 -4.25 -10.12
CA TYR A 136 0.50 -3.07 -9.47
C TYR A 136 0.66 -1.81 -10.30
N TRP A 137 -0.25 -0.88 -10.08
CA TRP A 137 -0.19 0.42 -10.72
C TRP A 137 0.94 1.24 -10.12
N TRP A 138 1.74 1.85 -10.98
CA TRP A 138 2.87 2.69 -10.57
C TRP A 138 3.08 3.81 -11.58
N ASP A 139 3.65 4.92 -11.14
CA ASP A 139 3.90 6.09 -11.97
C ASP A 139 5.31 6.10 -12.58
N GLY A 140 6.05 4.99 -12.48
CA GLY A 140 7.47 4.89 -12.84
C GLY A 140 8.43 5.04 -11.66
N CYS A 141 7.96 5.54 -10.51
CA CYS A 141 8.75 5.67 -9.28
C CYS A 141 8.03 5.08 -8.05
N HIS A 142 6.71 5.24 -8.00
CA HIS A 142 5.90 4.94 -6.83
C HIS A 142 4.60 4.21 -7.16
N PRO A 143 4.15 3.30 -6.27
CA PRO A 143 2.82 2.70 -6.31
C PRO A 143 1.74 3.78 -6.34
N TRP A 144 0.90 3.73 -7.39
CA TRP A 144 0.08 4.84 -7.85
C TRP A 144 -0.90 5.36 -6.80
N LEU A 145 -1.65 4.44 -6.18
CA LEU A 145 -2.74 4.75 -5.26
C LEU A 145 -2.27 5.35 -3.93
N PHE A 146 -1.02 5.11 -3.55
CA PHE A 146 -0.49 5.39 -2.21
C PHE A 146 0.28 6.71 -2.13
N ARG A 147 0.39 7.43 -3.24
CA ARG A 147 1.13 8.70 -3.31
C ARG A 147 0.43 9.78 -2.50
N PRO A 148 1.18 10.69 -1.84
CA PRO A 148 0.62 11.74 -1.00
C PRO A 148 0.01 12.92 -1.80
N TYR A 149 -0.05 12.86 -3.12
CA TYR A 149 -0.70 13.88 -3.94
C TYR A 149 -1.52 13.22 -5.04
N THR A 150 -2.56 13.92 -5.46
CA THR A 150 -3.35 13.65 -6.65
C THR A 150 -2.77 14.35 -7.86
N GLN A 151 -3.16 13.86 -9.04
CA GLN A 151 -2.66 14.33 -10.35
C GLN A 151 -2.96 15.81 -10.59
#